data_AF-A0A1F8V9K9-F1
#
_entry.id   AF-A0A1F8V9K9-F1
#
_cell.length_a   1.000
_cell.length_b   1.000
_cell.length_c   1.000
_cell.angle_alpha   90.00
_cell.angle_beta   90.00
_cell.angle_gamma   90.00
#
_symmetry.space_group_name_H-M   'P 1'
#
loop_
_entity.id
_entity.type
_entity.pdbx_description
1 polymer ?
#
loop_
_entity_poly.entity_id
_entity_poly.type
_entity_poly.pdbx_seq_one_letter_code
_entity_poly.pdbx_strand_id
1 'polypeptide(L)'
;MIAVLPGTTIQTGLDKQDISKQIFDNIFAAGGLVLSQVSQLTNLESYVIQNWVKRGFLSSPVNKRYSKRQFCRIVIINMLKDTLRLDKITGMLSYINGVLSDESDDAIDDNQLYNYYVNLIVQLNKRGHEVSYIDNNKLCESVINMLHDYKEPFTGAKKRLQKVLVIMVNAHLSALLSKKTELLIGELDLKI
;
A
#
# COMPACT_ATOMS: atom_id res chain seq x y z
N MET A 1 -19.13 -5.55 -5.69
CA MET A 1 -18.44 -4.82 -6.77
C MET A 1 -17.03 -5.36 -6.85
N ILE A 2 -16.57 -5.78 -8.03
CA ILE A 2 -15.18 -6.23 -8.20
C ILE A 2 -14.30 -4.98 -8.08
N ALA A 3 -13.49 -4.95 -7.03
CA ALA A 3 -12.47 -3.93 -6.82
C ALA A 3 -11.10 -4.52 -7.19
N VAL A 4 -10.07 -3.68 -7.20
CA VAL A 4 -8.69 -4.11 -7.37
C VAL A 4 -7.94 -3.83 -6.08
N LEU A 5 -7.10 -4.77 -5.61
CA LEU A 5 -6.23 -4.51 -4.47
C LEU A 5 -5.34 -3.30 -4.77
N PRO A 6 -5.30 -2.26 -3.92
CA PRO A 6 -4.60 -1.01 -4.23
C PRO A 6 -3.13 -1.21 -4.61
N GLY A 7 -2.68 -0.63 -5.73
CA GLY A 7 -1.30 -0.79 -6.23
C GLY A 7 -1.02 -2.13 -6.93
N THR A 8 -2.05 -2.91 -7.25
CA THR A 8 -1.94 -4.20 -7.97
C THR A 8 -2.92 -4.28 -9.14
N THR A 9 -2.88 -5.39 -9.88
CA THR A 9 -3.90 -5.80 -10.87
C THR A 9 -4.84 -6.89 -10.34
N ILE A 10 -4.73 -7.25 -9.05
CA ILE A 10 -5.47 -8.36 -8.46
C ILE A 10 -6.91 -7.96 -8.17
N GLN A 11 -7.84 -8.58 -8.90
CA GLN A 11 -9.28 -8.35 -8.73
C GLN A 11 -9.80 -9.10 -7.49
N THR A 12 -10.49 -8.38 -6.61
CA THR A 12 -11.09 -8.94 -5.39
C THR A 12 -12.21 -8.06 -4.83
N GLY A 13 -12.93 -8.55 -3.81
CA GLY A 13 -13.80 -7.72 -2.97
C GLY A 13 -13.00 -7.03 -1.87
N LEU A 14 -13.21 -5.73 -1.67
CA LEU A 14 -12.71 -4.98 -0.50
C LEU A 14 -13.78 -4.92 0.60
N ASP A 15 -14.29 -6.09 0.99
CA ASP A 15 -15.43 -6.28 1.89
C ASP A 15 -15.11 -7.13 3.13
N LYS A 16 -13.96 -7.80 3.15
CA LYS A 16 -13.53 -8.66 4.26
C LYS A 16 -12.20 -8.22 4.86
N GLN A 17 -12.10 -8.30 6.18
CA GLN A 17 -10.82 -8.10 6.88
C GLN A 17 -9.83 -9.21 6.50
N ASP A 18 -8.55 -8.85 6.46
CA ASP A 18 -7.42 -9.68 6.10
C ASP A 18 -7.47 -10.29 4.70
N ILE A 19 -8.27 -9.70 3.80
CA ILE A 19 -8.38 -10.18 2.42
C ILE A 19 -7.03 -10.11 1.70
N SER A 20 -6.25 -9.04 1.92
CA SER A 20 -4.93 -8.89 1.29
C SER A 20 -3.93 -9.94 1.80
N LYS A 21 -3.93 -10.20 3.12
CA LYS A 21 -3.12 -11.24 3.73
C LYS A 21 -3.47 -12.62 3.16
N GLN A 22 -4.76 -12.98 3.09
CA GLN A 22 -5.21 -14.27 2.55
C GLN A 22 -4.75 -14.46 1.10
N ILE A 23 -4.93 -13.44 0.26
CA ILE A 23 -4.53 -13.49 -1.15
C ILE A 23 -3.01 -13.63 -1.27
N PHE A 24 -2.25 -12.81 -0.54
CA PHE A 24 -0.79 -12.85 -0.62
C PHE A 24 -0.21 -14.14 -0.02
N ASP A 25 -0.75 -14.66 1.06
CA ASP A 25 -0.31 -15.94 1.61
C ASP A 25 -0.48 -17.08 0.59
N ASN A 26 -1.56 -17.06 -0.20
CA ASN A 26 -1.76 -18.02 -1.30
C ASN A 26 -0.79 -17.81 -2.47
N ILE A 27 -0.59 -16.57 -2.92
CA ILE A 27 0.34 -16.25 -4.03
C ILE A 27 1.78 -16.65 -3.69
N PHE A 28 2.19 -16.42 -2.44
CA PHE A 28 3.54 -16.69 -1.96
C PHE A 28 3.70 -18.09 -1.33
N ALA A 29 2.68 -18.95 -1.39
CA ALA A 29 2.73 -20.31 -0.84
C ALA A 29 3.84 -21.18 -1.48
N ALA A 30 4.11 -20.96 -2.78
CA ALA A 30 5.18 -21.63 -3.52
C ALA A 30 6.54 -20.89 -3.45
N GLY A 31 6.66 -19.89 -2.55
CA GLY A 31 7.86 -19.06 -2.39
C GLY A 31 7.76 -17.70 -3.07
N GLY A 32 8.91 -17.08 -3.32
CA GLY A 32 9.00 -15.73 -3.88
C GLY A 32 8.68 -15.65 -5.37
N LEU A 33 8.32 -14.45 -5.82
CA LEU A 33 7.92 -14.17 -7.21
C LEU A 33 9.11 -13.76 -8.07
N VAL A 34 9.19 -14.24 -9.31
CA VAL A 34 10.17 -13.70 -10.26
C VAL A 34 9.72 -12.32 -10.76
N LEU A 35 10.66 -11.54 -11.30
CA LEU A 35 10.39 -10.16 -11.74
C LEU A 35 9.18 -10.04 -12.68
N SER A 36 9.03 -10.94 -13.66
CA SER A 36 7.90 -10.90 -14.60
C SER A 36 6.54 -11.05 -13.90
N GLN A 37 6.46 -11.89 -12.86
CA GLN A 37 5.23 -12.05 -12.07
C GLN A 37 4.94 -10.78 -11.26
N VAL A 38 5.96 -10.16 -10.67
CA VAL A 38 5.81 -8.88 -9.95
C VAL A 38 5.32 -7.79 -10.89
N SER A 39 5.94 -7.66 -12.07
CA SER A 39 5.54 -6.71 -13.11
C SER A 39 4.08 -6.91 -13.52
N GLN A 40 3.66 -8.16 -13.78
CA GLN A 40 2.28 -8.48 -14.15
C GLN A 40 1.28 -8.14 -13.03
N LEU A 41 1.59 -8.47 -11.78
CA LEU A 41 0.70 -8.23 -10.64
C LEU A 41 0.62 -6.76 -10.21
N THR A 42 1.57 -5.91 -10.64
CA THR A 42 1.62 -4.49 -10.28
C THR A 42 1.36 -3.55 -11.47
N ASN A 43 1.31 -4.10 -12.68
CA ASN A 43 1.31 -3.34 -13.94
C ASN A 43 2.49 -2.35 -14.04
N LEU A 44 3.63 -2.72 -13.45
CA LEU A 44 4.86 -1.94 -13.53
C LEU A 44 5.79 -2.55 -14.57
N GLU A 45 6.45 -1.67 -15.32
CA GLU A 45 7.53 -2.09 -16.18
C GLU A 45 8.71 -2.64 -15.36
N SER A 46 9.31 -3.72 -15.84
CA SER A 46 10.38 -4.43 -15.11
C SER A 46 11.56 -3.51 -14.76
N TYR A 47 11.88 -2.53 -15.62
CA TYR A 47 12.97 -1.58 -15.37
C TYR A 47 12.64 -0.60 -14.24
N VAL A 48 11.36 -0.30 -13.98
CA VAL A 48 10.94 0.59 -12.88
C VAL A 48 11.23 -0.09 -11.54
N ILE A 49 10.83 -1.36 -11.41
CA ILE A 49 11.09 -2.17 -10.21
C ILE A 49 12.60 -2.30 -9.98
N GLN A 50 13.37 -2.63 -11.02
CA GLN A 50 14.82 -2.71 -10.92
C GLN A 50 15.46 -1.37 -10.54
N ASN A 51 14.96 -0.25 -11.05
CA ASN A 51 15.43 1.08 -10.68
C ASN A 51 15.15 1.39 -9.20
N TRP A 52 14.01 0.96 -8.65
CA TRP A 52 13.72 1.10 -7.22
C TRP A 52 14.70 0.28 -6.37
N VAL A 53 15.05 -0.95 -6.78
CA VAL A 53 16.08 -1.76 -6.12
C VAL A 53 17.43 -1.05 -6.16
N LYS A 54 17.88 -0.59 -7.34
CA LYS A 54 19.15 0.12 -7.51
C LYS A 54 19.24 1.41 -6.69
N ARG A 55 18.12 2.08 -6.46
CA ARG A 55 18.03 3.31 -5.66
C ARG A 55 17.87 3.05 -4.15
N GLY A 56 17.84 1.79 -3.73
CA GLY A 56 17.72 1.42 -2.31
C GLY A 56 16.32 1.64 -1.73
N PHE A 57 15.27 1.61 -2.55
CA PHE A 57 13.88 1.79 -2.07
C PHE A 57 13.28 0.51 -1.49
N LEU A 58 13.96 -0.61 -1.73
CA LEU A 58 13.70 -1.94 -1.24
C LEU A 58 14.99 -2.77 -1.38
N SER A 59 15.08 -3.85 -0.61
CA SER A 59 16.15 -4.83 -0.69
C SER A 59 16.18 -5.55 -2.06
N SER A 60 17.36 -6.09 -2.45
CA SER A 60 17.50 -6.84 -3.70
C SER A 60 16.82 -8.21 -3.62
N PRO A 61 16.22 -8.73 -4.72
CA PRO A 61 15.63 -10.07 -4.72
C PRO A 61 16.69 -11.14 -4.45
N VAL A 62 16.32 -12.16 -3.67
CA VAL A 62 17.19 -13.29 -3.35
C VAL A 62 16.94 -14.41 -4.36
N ASN A 63 17.99 -14.95 -4.97
CA ASN A 63 17.87 -15.98 -6.02
C ASN A 63 16.89 -15.59 -7.15
N LYS A 64 16.90 -14.31 -7.54
CA LYS A 64 16.01 -13.70 -8.54
C LYS A 64 14.52 -13.73 -8.18
N ARG A 65 14.19 -13.93 -6.90
CA ARG A 65 12.82 -13.96 -6.38
C ARG A 65 12.60 -12.86 -5.35
N TYR A 66 11.51 -12.14 -5.53
CA TYR A 66 11.01 -11.15 -4.60
C TYR A 66 10.21 -11.85 -3.50
N SER A 67 10.53 -11.54 -2.24
CA SER A 67 9.78 -12.01 -1.07
C SER A 67 8.40 -11.33 -0.99
N LYS A 68 7.52 -11.87 -0.15
CA LYS A 68 6.23 -11.23 0.16
C LYS A 68 6.40 -9.81 0.71
N ARG A 69 7.43 -9.57 1.53
CA ARG A 69 7.75 -8.25 2.09
C ARG A 69 8.17 -7.27 0.98
N GLN A 70 9.13 -7.68 0.14
CA GLN A 70 9.59 -6.89 -1.01
C GLN A 70 8.43 -6.56 -1.96
N PHE A 71 7.57 -7.54 -2.25
CA PHE A 71 6.38 -7.30 -3.07
C PHE A 71 5.44 -6.28 -2.44
N CYS A 72 5.16 -6.38 -1.14
CA CYS A 72 4.29 -5.41 -0.45
C CYS A 72 4.91 -4.00 -0.47
N ARG A 73 6.23 -3.87 -0.32
CA ARG A 73 6.95 -2.59 -0.49
C ARG A 73 6.72 -2.00 -1.88
N ILE A 74 6.86 -2.82 -2.94
CA ILE A 74 6.60 -2.41 -4.33
C ILE A 74 5.15 -1.95 -4.49
N VAL A 75 4.19 -2.71 -3.97
CA VAL A 75 2.75 -2.40 -4.05
C VAL A 75 2.42 -1.09 -3.33
N ILE A 76 2.99 -0.87 -2.13
CA ILE A 76 2.81 0.39 -1.38
C ILE A 76 3.36 1.57 -2.19
N ILE A 77 4.58 1.47 -2.74
CA ILE A 77 5.15 2.53 -3.57
C ILE A 77 4.28 2.76 -4.81
N ASN A 78 3.85 1.68 -5.47
CA ASN A 78 3.04 1.75 -6.69
C ASN A 78 1.69 2.42 -6.46
N MET A 79 1.05 2.13 -5.33
CA MET A 79 -0.23 2.71 -4.93
C MET A 79 -0.12 4.20 -4.62
N LEU A 80 0.98 4.64 -4.01
CA LEU A 80 1.15 6.01 -3.56
C LEU A 80 1.74 6.95 -4.62
N LYS A 81 2.48 6.42 -5.62
CA LYS A 81 3.23 7.25 -6.59
C LYS A 81 2.36 8.17 -7.45
N ASP A 82 1.08 7.87 -7.58
CA ASP A 82 0.15 8.65 -8.39
C ASP A 82 -0.31 9.93 -7.65
N THR A 83 -0.10 10.00 -6.33
CA THR A 83 -0.49 11.15 -5.49
C THR A 83 0.67 11.79 -4.74
N LEU A 84 1.72 11.02 -4.46
CA LEU A 84 2.89 11.47 -3.71
C LEU A 84 4.15 11.32 -4.55
N ARG A 85 5.07 12.28 -4.41
CA ARG A 85 6.40 12.16 -5.00
C ARG A 85 7.16 10.98 -4.38
N LEU A 86 7.95 10.28 -5.19
CA LEU A 86 8.74 9.12 -4.74
C LEU A 86 9.63 9.41 -3.52
N ASP A 87 10.26 10.58 -3.44
CA ASP A 87 11.09 10.96 -2.29
C ASP A 87 10.30 11.09 -0.98
N LYS A 88 9.02 11.48 -1.07
CA LYS A 88 8.12 11.54 0.10
C LYS A 88 7.66 10.16 0.52
N ILE A 89 7.38 9.28 -0.45
CA ILE A 89 7.00 7.88 -0.18
C ILE A 89 8.16 7.16 0.52
N THR A 90 9.37 7.24 -0.02
CA THR A 90 10.54 6.57 0.56
C THR A 90 10.93 7.19 1.90
N GLY A 91 10.82 8.52 2.05
CA GLY A 91 11.02 9.17 3.35
C GLY A 91 10.01 8.73 4.41
N MET A 92 8.73 8.57 4.04
CA MET A 92 7.68 8.06 4.93
C MET A 92 7.94 6.61 5.34
N LEU A 93 8.35 5.75 4.39
CA LEU A 93 8.69 4.36 4.69
C LEU A 93 9.94 4.28 5.57
N SER A 94 10.95 5.11 5.32
CA SER A 94 12.18 5.16 6.15
C SER A 94 11.90 5.71 7.55
N TYR A 95 10.92 6.59 7.68
CA TYR A 95 10.51 7.11 8.98
C TYR A 95 10.03 6.00 9.93
N ILE A 96 9.39 4.96 9.41
CA ILE A 96 8.94 3.80 10.21
C ILE A 96 9.95 2.65 10.22
N ASN A 97 10.56 2.36 9.08
CA ASN A 97 11.30 1.13 8.82
C ASN A 97 12.79 1.39 8.52
N GLY A 98 13.31 2.58 8.87
CA GLY A 98 14.73 2.86 8.77
C GLY A 98 15.30 2.72 7.36
N VAL A 99 16.30 1.84 7.19
CA VAL A 99 17.02 1.68 5.92
C VAL A 99 16.27 0.74 4.98
N LEU A 100 15.55 1.24 3.98
CA LEU A 100 14.65 0.39 3.16
C LEU A 100 15.30 -0.76 2.38
N SER A 101 16.61 -0.72 2.15
CA SER A 101 17.35 -1.81 1.52
C SER A 101 17.76 -2.92 2.48
N ASP A 102 17.52 -2.73 3.77
CA ASP A 102 17.72 -3.66 4.87
C ASP A 102 16.38 -3.83 5.60
N GLU A 103 16.07 -5.02 6.10
CA GLU A 103 14.81 -5.29 6.79
C GLU A 103 15.04 -5.54 8.29
N SER A 104 16.29 -5.44 8.77
CA SER A 104 16.68 -5.78 10.14
C SER A 104 16.27 -4.75 11.18
N ASP A 105 16.03 -3.51 10.78
CA ASP A 105 15.60 -2.39 11.62
C ASP A 105 14.11 -2.02 11.45
N ASP A 106 13.36 -2.82 10.68
CA ASP A 106 11.94 -2.60 10.43
C ASP A 106 11.11 -2.64 11.72
N ALA A 107 10.29 -1.60 11.94
CA ALA A 107 9.32 -1.59 13.02
C ALA A 107 8.09 -2.47 12.72
N ILE A 108 7.82 -2.70 11.44
CA ILE A 108 6.71 -3.51 10.96
C ILE A 108 7.04 -4.13 9.62
N ASP A 109 6.61 -5.37 9.43
CA ASP A 109 6.72 -6.03 8.13
C ASP A 109 5.85 -5.33 7.08
N ASP A 110 6.36 -5.10 5.87
CA ASP A 110 5.62 -4.43 4.80
C ASP A 110 4.29 -5.10 4.44
N ASN A 111 4.22 -6.44 4.55
CA ASN A 111 2.98 -7.17 4.34
C ASN A 111 1.94 -6.88 5.42
N GLN A 112 2.36 -6.68 6.67
CA GLN A 112 1.48 -6.31 7.77
C GLN A 112 1.07 -4.84 7.66
N LEU A 113 1.99 -3.94 7.30
CA LEU A 113 1.70 -2.53 7.01
C LEU A 113 0.64 -2.41 5.90
N TYR A 114 0.85 -3.10 4.78
CA TYR A 114 -0.10 -3.10 3.67
C TYR A 114 -1.45 -3.70 4.09
N ASN A 115 -1.46 -4.79 4.86
CA ASN A 115 -2.70 -5.41 5.33
C ASN A 115 -3.49 -4.51 6.29
N TYR A 116 -2.82 -3.79 7.21
CA TYR A 116 -3.48 -2.79 8.04
C TYR A 116 -4.13 -1.68 7.20
N TYR A 117 -3.42 -1.20 6.20
CA TYR A 117 -3.97 -0.22 5.26
C TYR A 117 -5.21 -0.76 4.53
N VAL A 118 -5.15 -1.97 3.95
CA VAL A 118 -6.32 -2.56 3.25
C VAL A 118 -7.49 -2.76 4.22
N ASN A 119 -7.22 -3.22 5.45
CA ASN A 119 -8.25 -3.38 6.47
C ASN A 119 -8.93 -2.07 6.85
N LEU A 120 -8.19 -0.95 6.88
CA LEU A 120 -8.77 0.38 7.07
C LEU A 120 -9.69 0.76 5.90
N ILE A 121 -9.26 0.53 4.65
CA ILE A 121 -10.12 0.79 3.47
C ILE A 121 -11.40 -0.05 3.53
N VAL A 122 -11.32 -1.33 3.90
CA VAL A 122 -12.49 -2.20 4.08
C VAL A 122 -13.44 -1.64 5.15
N GLN A 123 -12.92 -1.16 6.29
CA GLN A 123 -13.75 -0.56 7.34
C GLN A 123 -14.46 0.71 6.87
N LEU A 124 -13.77 1.54 6.10
CA LEU A 124 -14.31 2.79 5.56
C LEU A 124 -15.42 2.53 4.52
N ASN A 125 -15.22 1.55 3.65
CA ASN A 125 -16.23 1.14 2.66
C ASN A 125 -17.52 0.61 3.31
N LYS A 126 -17.40 -0.18 4.39
CA LYS A 126 -18.57 -0.73 5.12
C LYS A 126 -19.45 0.33 5.77
N ARG A 127 -18.88 1.48 6.12
CA ARG A 127 -19.60 2.58 6.77
C ARG A 127 -20.45 3.40 5.78
N GLY A 128 -20.50 3.02 4.50
CA GLY A 128 -21.30 3.71 3.49
C GLY A 128 -20.84 5.13 3.21
N HIS A 129 -19.60 5.48 3.60
CA HIS A 129 -19.01 6.75 3.22
C HIS A 129 -18.78 6.71 1.71
N GLU A 130 -19.66 7.39 0.96
CA GLU A 130 -19.31 7.78 -0.40
C GLU A 130 -17.96 8.50 -0.33
N VAL A 131 -17.05 8.07 -1.22
CA VAL A 131 -15.63 8.42 -1.29
C VAL A 131 -15.45 9.91 -1.59
N SER A 132 -15.83 10.76 -0.64
CA SER A 132 -15.89 12.21 -0.76
C SER A 132 -15.14 12.87 0.39
N TYR A 133 -15.29 12.36 1.62
CA TYR A 133 -14.67 12.95 2.79
C TYR A 133 -14.65 11.97 3.97
N ILE A 134 -13.50 11.88 4.64
CA ILE A 134 -13.38 11.22 5.93
C ILE A 134 -12.90 12.25 6.94
N ASP A 135 -13.63 12.36 8.05
CA ASP A 135 -13.22 13.16 9.19
C ASP A 135 -11.88 12.64 9.74
N ASN A 136 -10.90 13.53 9.86
CA ASN A 136 -9.55 13.19 10.32
C ASN A 136 -9.53 12.57 11.72
N ASN A 137 -10.40 13.00 12.63
CA ASN A 137 -10.49 12.42 13.98
C ASN A 137 -11.02 10.99 13.89
N LYS A 138 -12.06 10.75 13.08
CA LYS A 138 -12.60 9.39 12.87
C LYS A 138 -11.57 8.45 12.22
N LEU A 139 -10.76 8.96 11.29
CA LEU A 139 -9.67 8.18 10.70
C LEU A 139 -8.63 7.84 11.77
N CYS A 140 -8.18 8.82 12.55
CA CYS A 140 -7.24 8.60 13.64
C CYS A 140 -7.76 7.57 14.66
N GLU A 141 -9.02 7.65 15.06
CA GLU A 141 -9.65 6.66 15.94
C GLU A 141 -9.66 5.25 15.32
N SER A 142 -10.01 5.16 14.04
CA SER A 142 -10.03 3.87 13.32
C SER A 142 -8.63 3.25 13.25
N VAL A 143 -7.60 4.07 13.03
CA VAL A 143 -6.19 3.64 13.04
C VAL A 143 -5.73 3.24 14.45
N ILE A 144 -6.10 3.98 15.49
CA ILE A 144 -5.78 3.63 16.89
C ILE A 144 -6.39 2.27 17.24
N ASN A 145 -7.66 2.06 16.92
CA ASN A 145 -8.37 0.81 17.17
C ASN A 145 -7.77 -0.37 16.37
N MET A 146 -7.41 -0.15 15.10
CA MET A 146 -6.74 -1.16 14.27
C MET A 146 -5.43 -1.65 14.88
N LEU A 147 -4.70 -0.74 15.52
CA LEU A 147 -3.39 -1.00 16.10
C LEU A 147 -3.44 -1.32 17.61
N HIS A 148 -4.60 -1.65 18.19
CA HIS A 148 -4.71 -1.89 19.63
C HIS A 148 -3.71 -2.96 20.11
N ASP A 149 -3.63 -4.08 19.39
CA ASP A 149 -2.74 -5.22 19.69
C ASP A 149 -1.32 -5.11 19.09
N TYR A 150 -0.99 -4.00 18.41
CA TYR A 150 0.35 -3.82 17.88
C TYR A 150 1.37 -3.71 19.02
N LYS A 151 2.29 -4.68 19.07
CA LYS A 151 3.40 -4.71 20.03
C LYS A 151 4.54 -3.86 19.50
N GLU A 152 4.87 -2.82 20.26
CA GLU A 152 5.85 -1.85 19.84
C GLU A 152 7.28 -2.42 19.97
N PRO A 153 8.07 -2.50 18.88
CA PRO A 153 9.45 -3.01 18.95
C PRO A 153 10.42 -2.03 19.61
N PHE A 154 10.10 -0.73 19.58
CA PHE A 154 10.86 0.34 20.22
C PHE A 154 9.96 1.54 20.49
N THR A 155 10.28 2.32 21.53
CA THR A 155 9.46 3.47 21.94
C THR A 155 9.16 4.43 20.78
N GLY A 156 7.87 4.65 20.53
CA GLY A 156 7.35 5.56 19.52
C GLY A 156 7.03 4.92 18.17
N ALA A 157 7.43 3.67 17.88
CA ALA A 157 7.08 2.97 16.65
C ALA A 157 5.57 2.93 16.37
N LYS A 158 4.72 2.72 17.38
CA LYS A 158 3.25 2.69 17.22
C LYS A 158 2.73 4.05 16.75
N LYS A 159 3.26 5.14 17.31
CA LYS A 159 2.91 6.51 16.90
C LYS A 159 3.40 6.81 15.48
N ARG A 160 4.56 6.28 15.08
CA ARG A 160 5.06 6.40 13.70
C ARG A 160 4.14 5.66 12.73
N LEU A 161 3.77 4.42 13.05
CA LEU A 161 2.85 3.60 12.27
C LEU A 161 1.47 4.24 12.11
N GLN A 162 0.91 4.81 13.18
CA GLN A 162 -0.35 5.55 13.11
C GLN A 162 -0.30 6.68 12.07
N LYS A 163 0.76 7.50 12.10
CA LYS A 163 0.94 8.60 11.14
C LYS A 163 1.07 8.10 9.70
N VAL A 164 1.87 7.05 9.48
CA VAL A 164 2.07 6.46 8.14
C VAL A 164 0.75 5.93 7.58
N LEU A 165 -0.04 5.20 8.37
CA LEU A 165 -1.34 4.68 7.93
C LEU A 165 -2.34 5.80 7.60
N VAL A 166 -2.38 6.88 8.39
CA VAL A 166 -3.22 8.06 8.10
C VAL A 166 -2.82 8.67 6.75
N ILE A 167 -1.51 8.83 6.47
CA ILE A 167 -1.03 9.35 5.19
C ILE A 167 -1.42 8.42 4.04
N MET A 168 -1.22 7.11 4.19
CA MET A 168 -1.56 6.12 3.15
C MET A 168 -3.05 6.15 2.79
N VAL A 169 -3.93 6.23 3.80
CA VAL A 169 -5.38 6.33 3.57
C VAL A 169 -5.73 7.64 2.86
N ASN A 170 -5.20 8.79 3.31
CA ASN A 170 -5.45 10.08 2.65
C ASN A 170 -4.96 10.11 1.20
N ALA A 171 -3.76 9.59 0.94
CA ALA A 171 -3.22 9.46 -0.41
C ALA A 171 -4.13 8.60 -1.30
N HIS A 172 -4.63 7.48 -0.77
CA HIS A 172 -5.59 6.64 -1.50
C HIS A 172 -6.90 7.38 -1.83
N LEU A 173 -7.49 8.09 -0.86
CA LEU A 173 -8.71 8.86 -1.09
C LEU A 173 -8.49 9.96 -2.13
N SER A 174 -7.33 10.63 -2.10
CA SER A 174 -6.94 11.60 -3.12
C SER A 174 -6.89 10.96 -4.51
N ALA A 175 -6.31 9.77 -4.65
CA ALA A 175 -6.24 9.07 -5.92
C ALA A 175 -7.63 8.70 -6.45
N LEU A 176 -8.54 8.26 -5.58
CA LEU A 176 -9.92 7.95 -5.95
C LEU A 176 -10.68 9.19 -6.43
N LEU A 177 -10.52 10.32 -5.73
CA LEU A 177 -11.13 11.59 -6.13
C LEU A 177 -10.58 12.07 -7.48
N SER A 178 -9.27 12.03 -7.68
CA SER A 178 -8.64 12.35 -8.97
C SER A 178 -9.18 11.48 -10.10
N LYS A 179 -9.28 10.17 -9.89
CA LYS A 179 -9.86 9.24 -10.87
C LYS A 179 -11.33 9.54 -11.16
N LYS A 180 -12.13 9.88 -10.14
CA LYS A 180 -13.52 10.29 -10.32
C LYS A 180 -13.60 11.57 -11.17
N THR A 181 -12.72 12.54 -10.92
CA THR A 181 -12.64 13.76 -11.73
C THR A 181 -12.28 13.47 -13.19
N GLU A 182 -11.32 12.60 -13.46
CA GLU A 182 -10.95 12.19 -14.82
C GLU A 182 -12.11 11.52 -15.56
N LEU A 183 -12.88 10.65 -14.88
CA LEU A 183 -14.08 10.05 -15.45
C LEU A 183 -15.12 11.10 -15.83
N LEU A 184 -15.40 12.04 -14.92
CA LEU A 184 -16.35 13.14 -15.17
C LEU A 184 -15.89 14.05 -16.32
N ILE A 185 -14.58 14.26 -16.49
CA ILE A 185 -14.04 15.01 -17.64
C ILE A 185 -14.25 14.22 -18.94
N GLY A 186 -14.03 12.90 -18.91
CA GLY A 186 -14.25 12.03 -20.09
C GLY A 186 -15.72 11.92 -20.52
N GLU A 187 -16.66 12.22 -19.61
CA GLU A 187 -18.10 12.33 -19.91
C GLU A 187 -18.46 13.66 -20.61
N LEU A 188 -17.56 14.64 -20.60
CA LEU A 188 -17.76 15.87 -21.35
C LEU A 188 -17.49 15.56 -22.84
N ASP A 189 -18.46 15.85 -23.72
CA ASP A 189 -18.30 15.85 -25.19
C ASP A 189 -17.36 16.98 -25.66
N LEU A 190 -16.15 17.01 -25.11
CA LEU A 190 -15.10 17.92 -25.54
C LEU A 190 -14.61 17.44 -26.91
N LYS A 191 -15.05 18.12 -27.97
CA LYS A 191 -14.39 18.05 -29.27
C LYS A 191 -13.00 18.67 -29.12
N ILE A 192 -12.01 17.85 -28.76
CA ILE A 192 -10.58 18.19 -28.85
C ILE A 192 -10.15 18.04 -30.31
#